data_AF-A0A368KTF9-F1
#
_entry.id   AF-A0A368KTF9-F1
#
_cell.length_a   1.000
_cell.length_b   1.000
_cell.length_c   1.000
_cell.angle_alpha   90.00
_cell.angle_beta   90.00
_cell.angle_gamma   90.00
#
_symmetry.space_group_name_H-M   'P 1'
#
loop_
_entity.id
_entity.type
_entity.pdbx_description
1 polymer ?
#
loop_
_entity_poly.entity_id
_entity_poly.type
_entity_poly.pdbx_seq_one_letter_code
_entity_poly.pdbx_strand_id
1 'polypeptide(L)'
;MTSEKHFTIVGCGKAGDGLHRFSVSGTVTFRGKPIEEGKLVLMPNSKEAGAGPTQVIMIANGQFDGESTPGKKRVEFYASWPNGKRITWEDGRQVPDS
;
A
#
# COMPACT_ATOMS: atom_id res chain seq x y z
N MET A 1 56.04 23.45 -7.67
CA MET A 1 55.37 22.16 -7.45
C MET A 1 54.46 22.33 -6.23
N THR A 2 53.20 22.71 -6.45
CA THR A 2 52.23 22.84 -5.36
C THR A 2 50.92 22.26 -5.87
N SER A 3 50.55 21.15 -5.25
CA SER A 3 49.57 20.15 -5.70
C SER A 3 48.16 20.72 -5.86
N GLU A 4 47.56 20.48 -7.03
CA GLU A 4 46.15 20.69 -7.31
C GLU A 4 45.31 19.67 -6.51
N LYS A 5 44.64 20.13 -5.45
CA LYS A 5 43.65 19.32 -4.75
C LYS A 5 42.37 19.26 -5.58
N HIS A 6 42.27 18.25 -6.42
CA HIS A 6 41.00 17.82 -7.00
C HIS A 6 40.12 17.22 -5.89
N PHE A 7 39.05 17.93 -5.53
CA PHE A 7 38.01 17.47 -4.61
C PHE A 7 36.97 16.70 -5.43
N THR A 8 37.09 15.37 -5.44
CA THR A 8 36.14 14.47 -6.12
C THR A 8 34.79 14.52 -5.42
N ILE A 9 33.77 15.06 -6.09
CA ILE A 9 32.37 14.89 -5.69
C ILE A 9 31.99 13.45 -6.03
N VAL A 10 32.15 12.53 -5.07
CA VAL A 10 31.61 11.17 -5.16
C VAL A 10 30.12 11.23 -4.80
N GLY A 11 29.33 11.89 -5.65
CA GLY A 11 27.88 11.87 -5.56
C GLY A 11 27.35 10.65 -6.29
N CYS A 12 27.45 9.45 -5.70
CA CYS A 12 26.78 8.27 -6.24
C CYS A 12 26.31 7.34 -5.13
N GLY A 13 25.25 7.78 -4.44
CA GLY A 13 24.42 6.94 -3.62
C GLY A 13 23.08 7.64 -3.52
N LYS A 14 22.02 7.05 -4.09
CA LYS A 14 20.67 7.43 -3.67
C LYS A 14 20.67 7.28 -2.16
N ALA A 15 20.62 8.39 -1.43
CA ALA A 15 20.33 8.36 -0.02
C ALA A 15 18.93 7.78 0.10
N GLY A 16 18.85 6.45 0.25
CA GLY A 16 17.65 5.83 0.77
C GLY A 16 17.36 6.49 2.11
N ASP A 17 16.09 6.54 2.49
CA ASP A 17 15.62 7.03 3.79
C ASP A 17 16.25 6.31 5.01
N GLY A 18 17.17 5.36 4.78
CA GLY A 18 17.85 4.57 5.79
C GLY A 18 16.98 3.46 6.35
N LEU A 19 15.75 3.29 5.85
CA LEU A 19 14.81 2.32 6.38
C LEU A 19 14.98 0.98 5.64
N HIS A 20 15.30 -0.05 6.41
CA HIS A 20 15.24 -1.42 5.93
C HIS A 20 13.79 -1.79 5.60
N ARG A 21 13.57 -2.54 4.52
CA ARG A 21 12.23 -2.92 4.05
C ARG A 21 12.13 -4.41 3.84
N PHE A 22 10.95 -4.95 4.14
CA PHE A 22 10.61 -6.36 4.00
C PHE A 22 9.49 -6.52 2.99
N SER A 23 9.59 -7.53 2.13
CA SER A 23 8.51 -7.94 1.24
C SER A 23 7.31 -8.44 2.06
N VAL A 24 6.12 -7.97 1.73
CA VAL A 24 4.84 -8.39 2.29
C VAL A 24 3.85 -8.61 1.17
N SER A 25 3.26 -9.80 1.14
CA SER A 25 2.29 -10.18 0.12
C SER A 25 1.18 -11.04 0.72
N GLY A 26 0.05 -11.11 0.01
CA GLY A 26 -1.07 -11.94 0.45
C GLY A 26 -2.35 -11.75 -0.36
N THR A 27 -3.39 -12.44 0.09
CA THR A 27 -4.72 -12.42 -0.52
C THR A 27 -5.74 -11.86 0.47
N VAL A 28 -6.59 -10.94 0.00
CA VAL A 28 -7.66 -10.29 0.76
C VAL A 28 -9.00 -10.77 0.23
N THR A 29 -9.84 -11.26 1.14
CA THR A 29 -11.19 -11.73 0.81
C THR A 29 -12.22 -11.06 1.70
N PHE A 30 -13.43 -10.92 1.17
CA PHE A 30 -14.61 -10.52 1.92
C PHE A 30 -15.73 -11.51 1.62
N ARG A 31 -16.35 -12.09 2.67
CA ARG A 31 -17.37 -13.14 2.54
C ARG A 31 -16.90 -14.31 1.65
N GLY A 32 -15.64 -14.72 1.79
CA GLY A 32 -15.05 -15.83 1.04
C GLY A 32 -14.71 -15.53 -0.43
N LYS A 33 -14.96 -14.32 -0.91
CA LYS A 33 -14.63 -13.89 -2.27
C LYS A 33 -13.49 -12.87 -2.26
N PRO A 34 -12.51 -12.96 -3.18
CA PRO A 34 -11.49 -11.92 -3.34
C PRO A 34 -12.13 -10.55 -3.57
N ILE A 35 -11.58 -9.50 -2.96
CA ILE A 35 -11.97 -8.12 -3.29
C ILE A 35 -11.36 -7.75 -4.66
N GLU A 36 -12.09 -7.03 -5.51
CA GLU A 36 -11.60 -6.70 -6.85
C GLU A 36 -10.47 -5.65 -6.78
N GLU A 37 -10.71 -4.56 -6.07
CA GLU A 37 -9.77 -3.47 -5.87
C GLU A 37 -9.82 -2.94 -4.44
N GLY A 38 -8.69 -2.43 -3.97
CA GLY A 38 -8.59 -1.79 -2.67
C GLY A 38 -7.18 -1.32 -2.34
N LYS A 39 -6.96 -1.03 -1.07
CA LYS A 39 -5.64 -0.74 -0.51
C LYS A 39 -5.48 -1.31 0.89
N LEU A 40 -4.28 -1.79 1.14
CA LEU A 40 -3.77 -2.11 2.46
C LEU A 40 -3.02 -0.88 2.99
N VAL A 41 -3.41 -0.39 4.15
CA VAL A 41 -2.72 0.67 4.89
C VAL A 41 -2.02 0.05 6.09
N LEU A 42 -0.71 0.24 6.18
CA LEU A 42 0.13 -0.18 7.30
C LEU A 42 0.46 1.06 8.13
N MET A 43 -0.24 1.22 9.25
CA MET A 43 -0.01 2.33 10.18
C MET A 43 1.04 1.94 11.23
N PRO A 44 2.14 2.69 11.39
CA PRO A 44 3.12 2.44 12.42
C PRO A 44 2.54 2.70 13.82
N ASN A 45 2.96 1.92 14.81
CA ASN A 45 2.74 2.28 16.20
C ASN A 45 3.63 3.47 16.57
N SER A 46 3.04 4.63 16.86
CA SER A 46 3.78 5.87 17.16
C SER A 46 4.68 5.78 18.41
N LYS A 47 4.49 4.77 19.27
CA LYS A 47 5.34 4.52 20.44
C LYS A 47 6.60 3.71 20.13
N GLU A 48 6.75 3.18 18.92
CA GLU A 48 7.88 2.34 18.52
C GLU A 48 8.83 3.13 17.60
N ALA A 49 10.04 3.39 18.09
CA ALA A 49 11.07 4.05 17.30
C ALA A 49 11.47 3.16 16.12
N GLY A 50 11.64 3.76 14.93
CA GLY A 50 12.03 3.03 13.72
C GLY A 50 10.90 2.29 13.00
N ALA A 51 9.64 2.44 13.45
CA ALA A 51 8.49 1.80 12.81
C ALA A 51 8.14 2.35 11.42
N GLY A 52 8.86 3.37 10.93
CA GLY A 52 8.65 3.99 9.62
C GLY A 52 7.40 4.86 9.53
N PRO A 53 7.14 5.44 8.34
CA PRO A 53 5.90 6.17 8.07
C PRO A 53 4.72 5.21 7.82
N THR A 54 3.51 5.77 7.68
CA THR A 54 2.38 5.02 7.12
C THR A 54 2.70 4.59 5.70
N GLN A 55 2.42 3.32 5.37
CA GLN A 55 2.63 2.76 4.03
C GLN A 55 1.30 2.32 3.43
N VAL A 56 1.16 2.46 2.12
CA VAL A 56 -0.03 2.07 1.37
C VAL A 56 0.38 1.12 0.25
N ILE A 57 -0.25 -0.05 0.20
CA ILE A 57 -0.03 -1.08 -0.82
C ILE A 57 -1.37 -1.29 -1.52
N MET A 58 -1.37 -1.23 -2.85
CA MET A 58 -2.58 -1.44 -3.63
C MET A 58 -2.97 -2.92 -3.64
N ILE A 59 -4.27 -3.17 -3.68
CA ILE A 59 -4.84 -4.51 -3.83
C ILE A 59 -5.52 -4.57 -5.19
N ALA A 60 -5.18 -5.57 -5.98
CA ALA A 60 -5.79 -5.84 -7.28
C ALA A 60 -6.06 -7.34 -7.40
N ASN A 61 -7.26 -7.72 -7.87
CA ASN A 61 -7.69 -9.11 -7.97
C ASN A 61 -7.53 -9.88 -6.65
N GLY A 62 -7.78 -9.19 -5.54
CA GLY A 62 -7.65 -9.70 -4.19
C GLY A 62 -6.21 -9.91 -3.73
N GLN A 63 -5.19 -9.54 -4.51
CA GLN A 63 -3.80 -9.74 -4.15
C GLN A 63 -3.12 -8.41 -3.86
N PHE A 64 -2.20 -8.43 -2.89
CA PHE A 64 -1.23 -7.36 -2.69
C PHE A 64 0.17 -7.93 -2.66
N ASP A 65 1.11 -7.13 -3.15
CA ASP A 65 2.55 -7.37 -3.06
C ASP A 65 3.22 -6.01 -2.92
N GLY A 66 4.05 -5.85 -1.88
CA GLY A 66 4.68 -4.59 -1.57
C GLY A 66 5.71 -4.70 -0.45
N GLU A 67 6.09 -3.55 0.08
CA GLU A 67 7.14 -3.46 1.10
C GLU A 67 6.61 -2.87 2.41
N SER A 68 7.10 -3.37 3.53
CA SER A 68 6.87 -2.83 4.88
C SER A 68 8.19 -2.52 5.57
N THR A 69 8.21 -1.41 6.29
CA THR A 69 9.26 -1.09 7.27
C THR A 69 9.13 -2.00 8.50
N PRO A 70 10.19 -2.16 9.32
CA PRO A 70 10.20 -3.03 10.49
C PRO A 70 9.24 -2.51 11.58
N GLY A 71 8.92 -3.37 12.55
CA GLY A 71 8.16 -2.99 13.74
C GLY A 71 6.65 -3.12 13.60
N LYS A 72 5.93 -3.00 14.72
CA LYS A 72 4.49 -3.32 14.77
C LYS A 72 3.66 -2.36 13.92
N LYS A 73 2.74 -2.93 13.13
CA LYS A 73 1.82 -2.20 12.27
C LYS A 73 0.37 -2.50 12.65
N ARG A 74 -0.48 -1.48 12.64
CA ARG A 74 -1.93 -1.66 12.50
C ARG A 74 -2.21 -1.85 11.01
N VAL A 75 -2.91 -2.94 10.70
CA VAL A 75 -3.29 -3.35 9.34
C VAL A 75 -4.72 -2.92 9.08
N GLU A 76 -4.93 -2.15 8.02
CA GLU A 76 -6.26 -1.71 7.59
C GLU A 76 -6.47 -1.97 6.10
N PHE A 77 -7.57 -2.64 5.77
CA PHE A 77 -7.99 -2.86 4.39
C PHE A 77 -9.14 -1.91 4.06
N TYR A 78 -8.97 -1.13 2.99
CA TYR A 78 -10.01 -0.29 2.42
C TYR A 78 -10.36 -0.81 1.04
N ALA A 79 -11.62 -1.15 0.82
CA ALA A 79 -12.11 -1.63 -0.47
C ALA A 79 -13.55 -1.19 -0.67
N SER A 80 -13.92 -0.92 -1.92
CA SER A 80 -15.31 -0.75 -2.32
C SER A 80 -15.85 -2.12 -2.68
N TRP A 81 -16.87 -2.58 -1.96
CA TRP A 81 -17.60 -3.79 -2.34
C TRP A 81 -18.81 -3.38 -3.18
N PRO A 82 -19.11 -4.01 -4.32
CA PRO A 82 -20.35 -3.76 -5.04
C PRO A 82 -21.52 -4.35 -4.25
N ASN A 83 -21.99 -3.63 -3.24
CA ASN A 83 -23.26 -3.85 -2.57
C ASN A 83 -24.29 -2.92 -3.20
N GLY A 84 -25.15 -3.49 -4.05
CA GLY A 84 -26.18 -2.75 -4.80
C GLY A 84 -25.96 -2.85 -6.30
N LYS A 85 -26.01 -4.07 -6.84
CA LYS A 85 -26.30 -4.23 -8.27
C LYS A 85 -27.56 -3.40 -8.54
N ARG A 86 -27.56 -2.57 -9.58
CA ARG A 86 -28.77 -1.83 -9.98
C ARG A 86 -29.36 -2.57 -11.17
N ILE A 87 -30.65 -2.84 -11.10
CA ILE A 87 -31.39 -3.32 -12.27
C ILE A 87 -32.05 -2.13 -12.96
N THR A 88 -31.96 -2.12 -14.28
CA THR A 88 -32.72 -1.19 -15.13
C THR A 88 -34.10 -1.81 -15.34
N TRP A 89 -35.15 -1.13 -14.87
CA TRP A 89 -36.54 -1.53 -15.14
C TRP A 89 -36.93 -1.12 -16.57
N GLU A 90 -38.02 -1.68 -17.11
CA GLU A 90 -38.51 -1.37 -18.47
C GLU A 90 -38.77 0.13 -18.69
N ASP A 91 -39.05 0.88 -17.63
CA ASP A 91 -39.25 2.34 -17.63
C ASP A 91 -37.94 3.15 -17.56
N GLY A 92 -36.77 2.50 -17.60
CA GLY A 92 -35.45 3.12 -17.55
C GLY A 92 -34.95 3.51 -16.16
N ARG A 93 -35.75 3.31 -15.10
CA ARG A 93 -35.30 3.59 -13.73
C ARG A 93 -34.24 2.59 -13.29
N GLN A 94 -33.20 3.11 -12.65
CA GLN A 94 -32.18 2.33 -11.96
C GLN A 94 -32.65 2.08 -10.53
N VAL A 95 -32.94 0.84 -10.13
CA VAL A 95 -33.28 0.52 -8.73
C VAL A 95 -32.30 -0.48 -8.14
N PRO A 96 -32.13 -0.53 -6.80
CA PRO A 96 -31.36 -1.58 -6.16
C PRO A 96 -31.91 -2.98 -6.52
N ASP A 97 -31.03 -3.89 -6.90
CA ASP A 97 -31.26 -5.34 -7.04
C ASP A 97 -31.40 -5.89 -5.62
N SER A 98 -32.65 -5.93 -5.15
CA SER A 98 -33.05 -6.39 -3.81
C SER A 98 -33.00 -7.90 -3.69
#